data_AF-A0A7C3HCQ7-F1
#
_entry.id   AF-A0A7C3HCQ7-F1
#
_cell.length_a   1.000
_cell.length_b   1.000
_cell.length_c   1.000
_cell.angle_alpha   90.00
_cell.angle_beta   90.00
_cell.angle_gamma   90.00
#
_symmetry.space_group_name_H-M   'P 1'
#
loop_
_entity.id
_entity.type
_entity.pdbx_description
1 polymer ?
#
loop_
_entity_poly.entity_id
_entity_poly.type
_entity_poly.pdbx_seq_one_letter_code
_entity_poly.pdbx_strand_id
1 'polypeptide(L)' 'MKAWFDAETFQLLRTSGVRFTDQGEAEITTEFSDYREVPGTGMKAPYMMKQIMPFGDIIMRFSEIKANAEIDDARFRKP' A
#
# COMPACT_ATOMS: atom_id res chain seq x y z
N MET A 1 11.77 -5.35 9.29
CA MET A 1 10.36 -5.18 8.88
C MET A 1 9.60 -6.43 9.28
N LYS A 2 8.37 -6.29 9.78
CA LYS A 2 7.43 -7.36 10.11
C LYS A 2 6.15 -7.19 9.28
N ALA A 3 5.52 -8.29 8.90
CA ALA A 3 4.28 -8.32 8.15
C ALA A 3 3.28 -9.24 8.85
N TRP A 4 2.00 -8.88 8.80
CA TRP A 4 0.90 -9.66 9.35
C TRP A 4 -0.10 -9.96 8.25
N PHE A 5 -0.45 -11.23 8.13
CA PHE A 5 -1.39 -11.72 7.15
C PHE A 5 -2.64 -12.25 7.85
N ASP A 6 -3.78 -12.06 7.21
CA ASP A 6 -5.01 -12.73 7.58
C ASP A 6 -4.86 -14.24 7.32
N ALA A 7 -5.22 -15.07 8.30
CA ALA A 7 -4.97 -16.51 8.23
C ALA A 7 -5.90 -17.26 7.28
N GLU A 8 -7.05 -16.67 6.92
CA GLU A 8 -8.06 -17.30 6.07
C GLU A 8 -7.94 -16.83 4.61
N THR A 9 -7.76 -15.52 4.44
CA THR A 9 -7.73 -14.87 3.13
C THR A 9 -6.33 -14.64 2.60
N PHE A 10 -5.30 -14.82 3.44
CA PHE A 10 -3.89 -14.54 3.14
C PHE A 10 -3.62 -13.08 2.73
N GLN A 11 -4.54 -12.16 3.04
CA GLN A 11 -4.39 -10.74 2.76
C GLN A 11 -3.39 -10.12 3.73
N LEU A 12 -2.56 -9.21 3.22
CA LEU A 12 -1.62 -8.44 4.05
C LEU A 12 -2.40 -7.41 4.87
N LEU A 13 -2.53 -7.59 6.18
CA LEU A 13 -3.28 -6.66 7.01
C LEU A 13 -2.42 -5.50 7.52
N ARG A 14 -1.13 -5.78 7.78
CA ARG A 14 -0.23 -4.80 8.37
C ARG A 14 1.21 -5.06 7.97
N THR A 15 1.98 -3.98 7.86
CA THR A 15 3.44 -4.03 7.93
C THR A 15 3.95 -3.03 8.96
N SER A 16 5.05 -3.31 9.62
CA SER A 16 5.73 -2.37 10.51
C SER A 16 7.22 -2.53 10.34
N GLY A 17 7.92 -1.41 10.35
CA GLY A 17 9.36 -1.40 10.31
C GLY A 17 9.90 0.00 10.47
N VAL A 18 11.15 0.03 10.89
CA VAL A 18 11.90 1.27 10.98
C VAL A 18 12.33 1.69 9.58
N ARG A 19 12.12 2.95 9.22
CA ARG A 19 12.47 3.54 7.93
C ARG A 19 13.19 4.87 8.12
N PHE A 20 14.13 5.17 7.22
CA PHE A 20 14.70 6.49 7.11
C PHE A 20 13.73 7.40 6.35
N THR A 21 13.33 8.47 7.01
CA THR A 21 12.55 9.57 6.44
C THR A 21 13.43 10.81 6.40
N ASP A 22 13.00 11.86 5.69
CA ASP A 22 13.70 13.15 5.67
C ASP A 22 13.82 13.77 7.08
N GLN A 23 13.00 13.32 8.02
CA GLN A 23 12.95 13.78 9.41
C GLN A 23 13.76 12.87 10.37
N GLY A 24 14.42 11.84 9.84
CA GLY A 24 15.18 10.86 10.60
C GLY A 24 14.58 9.46 10.56
N GLU A 25 15.11 8.58 11.42
CA GLU A 25 14.66 7.22 11.56
C GLU A 25 13.32 7.17 12.31
N ALA A 26 12.31 6.56 11.71
CA ALA A 26 10.97 6.47 12.27
C ALA A 26 10.41 5.05 12.16
N GLU A 27 9.75 4.56 13.22
CA GLU A 27 8.92 3.37 13.13
C GLU A 27 7.64 3.71 12.37
N ILE A 28 7.45 3.04 11.23
CA ILE A 28 6.31 3.24 10.35
C ILE A 28 5.49 1.97 10.36
N THR A 29 4.21 2.10 10.73
CA THR A 29 3.21 1.03 10.58
C THR A 29 2.29 1.37 9.43
N THR A 30 2.06 0.43 8.51
CA THR A 30 1.07 0.55 7.44
C THR A 30 0.00 -0.51 7.67
N GLU A 31 -1.25 -0.06 7.75
CA GLU A 31 -2.45 -0.91 7.81
C GLU A 31 -3.13 -0.90 6.45
N PHE A 32 -3.59 -2.06 6.02
CA PHE A 32 -4.24 -2.27 4.73
C PHE A 32 -5.67 -2.73 4.98
N SER A 33 -6.62 -2.13 4.28
CA SER A 33 -8.04 -2.39 4.47
C SER A 33 -8.81 -2.13 3.18
N ASP A 34 -10.12 -2.40 3.20
CA ASP A 34 -11.01 -2.20 2.06
C ASP A 34 -10.54 -3.00 0.83
N TYR A 35 -10.32 -4.31 1.04
CA TYR A 35 -9.90 -5.20 -0.03
C TYR A 35 -11.04 -5.42 -1.02
N ARG A 36 -10.83 -5.00 -2.27
CA ARG A 36 -11.80 -5.15 -3.37
C ARG A 36 -11.16 -5.90 -4.53
N GLU A 37 -11.99 -6.58 -5.30
CA GLU A 37 -11.53 -7.19 -6.53
C GLU A 37 -11.07 -6.11 -7.52
N VAL A 38 -9.87 -6.31 -8.09
CA VAL A 38 -9.38 -5.50 -9.20
C VAL A 38 -10.08 -5.99 -10.46
N PRO A 39 -10.84 -5.12 -11.16
CA PRO A 39 -11.66 -5.53 -12.29
C PRO A 39 -10.90 -6.37 -13.32
N GLY A 40 -11.46 -7.52 -13.69
CA GLY A 40 -10.92 -8.40 -14.74
C GLY A 40 -9.73 -9.26 -14.31
N THR A 41 -9.39 -9.33 -13.01
CA THR A 41 -8.24 -10.11 -12.53
C THR A 41 -8.59 -11.27 -11.60
N GLY A 42 -9.76 -11.24 -10.94
CA GLY A 42 -10.10 -12.16 -9.86
C GLY A 42 -9.25 -11.99 -8.59
N MET A 43 -8.34 -11.01 -8.55
CA MET A 43 -7.47 -10.73 -7.41
C MET A 43 -8.01 -9.56 -6.59
N LYS A 44 -7.80 -9.59 -5.26
CA LYS A 44 -8.16 -8.48 -4.38
C LYS A 44 -6.95 -7.60 -4.07
N ALA A 45 -7.17 -6.28 -4.05
CA ALA A 45 -6.19 -5.27 -3.64
C ALA A 45 -6.78 -4.33 -2.57
N PRO A 46 -5.95 -3.76 -1.67
CA PRO A 46 -6.42 -2.82 -0.66
C PRO A 46 -6.73 -1.45 -1.27
N TYR A 47 -7.96 -0.97 -1.12
CA TYR A 47 -8.37 0.38 -1.55
C TYR A 47 -8.14 1.44 -0.47
N MET A 48 -7.72 1.02 0.73
CA MET A 48 -7.37 1.93 1.81
C MET A 48 -6.07 1.48 2.49
N MET A 49 -5.13 2.42 2.59
CA MET A 49 -3.89 2.25 3.33
C MET A 49 -3.76 3.35 4.37
N LYS A 50 -3.49 2.99 5.62
CA LYS A 50 -3.21 3.94 6.70
C LYS A 50 -1.76 3.78 7.14
N GLN A 51 -0.96 4.81 6.96
CA GLN A 51 0.41 4.86 7.44
C GLN A 51 0.44 5.66 8.74
N ILE A 52 0.91 5.03 9.81
CA ILE A 52 1.02 5.57 11.16
C ILE A 52 2.50 5.84 11.41
N MET A 53 2.82 7.10 11.73
CA MET A 53 4.19 7.56 11.94
C MET A 53 4.23 8.50 13.16
N PRO A 54 5.39 8.70 13.80
CA PRO A 54 5.49 9.53 15.01
C PRO A 54 5.02 10.98 14.82
N PHE A 55 5.12 11.50 13.59
CA PHE A 55 4.78 12.87 13.22
C PHE A 55 3.37 13.01 12.62
N GLY A 56 2.63 11.92 12.48
CA GLY A 56 1.25 11.93 11.99
C GLY A 56 0.85 10.73 11.16
N ASP A 57 -0.46 10.63 10.90
CA ASP A 57 -1.04 9.56 10.09
C ASP A 57 -1.30 10.04 8.65
N ILE A 58 -0.96 9.20 7.67
CA ILE A 58 -1.36 9.38 6.27
C ILE A 58 -2.44 8.34 5.94
N ILE A 59 -3.57 8.80 5.42
CA ILE A 59 -4.64 7.94 4.91
C ILE A 59 -4.67 8.06 3.39
N MET A 60 -4.33 6.97 2.71
CA MET A 60 -4.44 6.82 1.26
C MET A 60 -5.71 6.04 0.92
N ARG A 61 -6.55 6.63 0.07
CA ARG A 61 -7.75 5.98 -0.49
C ARG A 61 -7.62 5.94 -1.99
N PHE A 62 -7.69 4.75 -2.56
CA PHE A 62 -7.68 4.56 -4.00
C PHE A 62 -9.12 4.56 -4.49
N SER A 63 -9.44 5.42 -5.46
CA SER A 63 -10.74 5.40 -6.14
C SER A 63 -10.82 4.29 -7.18
N GLU A 64 -9.68 3.97 -7.80
CA GLU A 64 -9.60 3.03 -8.90
C GLU A 64 -8.22 2.35 -8.92
N ILE A 65 -8.23 1.04 -9.18
CA ILE A 65 -7.03 0.24 -9.46
C ILE A 65 -7.29 -0.49 -10.77
N LYS A 66 -6.40 -0.33 -11.74
CA LYS A 66 -6.44 -1.02 -13.03
C LYS A 66 -5.26 -1.96 -13.16
N ALA A 67 -5.51 -3.19 -13.55
CA ALA A 67 -4.46 -4.11 -13.95
C ALA A 67 -4.19 -3.97 -15.46
N ASN A 68 -2.93 -4.13 -15.86
CA ASN A 68 -2.49 -4.10 -17.26
C ASN A 68 -3.00 -2.88 -18.05
N ALA A 69 -3.09 -1.72 -17.38
CA ALA A 69 -3.39 -0.48 -18.07
C ALA A 69 -2.28 -0.18 -19.09
N GLU A 70 -2.65 0.28 -20.28
CA GLU A 70 -1.67 0.77 -21.26
C GLU A 70 -0.95 2.00 -20.67
N ILE A 71 0.37 1.90 -20.55
CA ILE A 71 1.23 2.97 -20.06
C ILE A 71 2.34 3.17 -21.09
N ASP A 72 2.53 4.42 -21.51
CA ASP A 72 3.64 4.80 -22.39
C ASP A 72 4.97 4.70 -21.63
N ASP A 73 5.93 3.96 -22.18
CA ASP A 73 7.30 3.81 -21.67
C ASP A 73 7.99 5.16 -21.42
N ALA A 74 7.62 6.20 -22.17
CA ALA A 74 8.15 7.55 -21.97
C ALA A 74 7.88 8.10 -20.55
N ARG A 75 6.84 7.62 -19.86
CA ARG A 75 6.51 8.00 -18.47
C ARG A 75 7.58 7.58 -17.46
N PHE A 76 8.41 6.59 -17.80
CA PHE A 76 9.46 6.07 -16.91
C PHE A 76 10.84 6.67 -17.20
N ARG A 77 10.96 7.55 -18.20
CA ARG A 77 12.21 8.27 -18.44
C ARG A 77 12.45 9.24 -17.29
N LYS A 78 13.67 9.19 -16.73
CA LYS A 78 14.08 10.18 -15.73
C LYS A 78 14.09 11.58 -16.37
N PRO A 79 13.62 12.61 -15.66
CA PRO A 79 13.85 13.99 -16.06
C PRO A 79 15.35 14.31 -16.11
#